data_AF-A8GNG3-F1
#
_entry.id   AF-A8GNG3-F1
#
_cell.length_a   1.000
_cell.length_b   1.000
_cell.length_c   1.000
_cell.angle_alpha   90.00
_cell.angle_beta   90.00
_cell.angle_gamma   90.00
#
_symmetry.space_group_name_H-M   'P 1'
#
loop_
_entity.id
_entity.type
_entity.pdbx_description
1 polymer ?
#
loop_
_entity_poly.entity_id
_entity_poly.type
_entity_poly.pdbx_seq_one_letter_code
_entity_poly.pdbx_strand_id
1 'polypeptide(L)'
;MVITYSVIDNINSTLEALQARGASVYYITDKDGTQYQYHNDLIDQAFYAGKSSWQGEVGVNKFGIGNMLINDAKSDFAEEQIEQLCKFLKDIKVRYPDLDLKHDLVGFGEVTSWFW
;
A
#
# COMPACT_ATOMS: atom_id res chain seq x y z
N MET A 1 -5.90 5.85 2.46
CA MET A 1 -4.69 5.45 1.71
C MET A 1 -3.72 4.79 2.67
N VAL A 2 -3.30 3.56 2.39
CA VAL A 2 -2.40 2.80 3.27
C VAL A 2 -1.07 2.56 2.56
N ILE A 3 0.02 2.94 3.20
CA ILE A 3 1.39 2.68 2.73
C ILE A 3 1.94 1.48 3.51
N THR A 4 2.49 0.51 2.78
CA THR A 4 3.17 -0.65 3.34
C THR A 4 4.50 -0.89 2.62
N TYR A 5 5.30 -1.84 3.10
CA TYR A 5 6.55 -2.24 2.46
C TYR A 5 6.70 -3.76 2.43
N SER A 6 7.47 -4.25 1.46
CA SER A 6 7.53 -5.67 1.11
C SER A 6 8.35 -6.55 2.07
N VAL A 7 9.24 -5.96 2.89
CA VAL A 7 10.33 -6.65 3.64
C VAL A 7 11.24 -7.52 2.76
N ILE A 8 11.16 -7.34 1.44
CA ILE A 8 11.82 -8.10 0.39
C ILE A 8 12.35 -7.08 -0.62
N ASP A 9 13.60 -7.22 -1.00
CA ASP A 9 14.35 -6.16 -1.68
C ASP A 9 14.12 -6.07 -3.20
N ASN A 10 13.24 -6.91 -3.75
CA ASN A 10 12.93 -6.99 -5.19
C ASN A 10 11.45 -7.36 -5.46
N ILE A 11 10.96 -6.97 -6.63
CA ILE A 11 9.57 -7.18 -7.04
C ILE A 11 9.19 -8.66 -7.21
N ASN A 12 10.04 -9.48 -7.84
CA ASN A 12 9.69 -10.86 -8.17
C ASN A 12 9.42 -11.70 -6.92
N SER A 13 10.33 -11.69 -5.96
CA SER A 13 10.15 -12.40 -4.69
C SER A 13 8.99 -11.83 -3.86
N THR A 14 8.72 -10.52 -3.99
CA THR A 14 7.55 -9.90 -3.35
C THR A 14 6.25 -10.46 -3.92
N LEU A 15 6.14 -10.56 -5.25
CA LEU A 15 4.96 -11.10 -5.93
C LEU A 15 4.73 -12.58 -5.57
N GLU A 16 5.79 -13.38 -5.56
CA GLU A 16 5.72 -14.79 -5.12
C GLU A 16 5.22 -14.91 -3.67
N ALA A 17 5.72 -14.07 -2.77
CA ALA A 17 5.31 -14.07 -1.36
C ALA A 17 3.85 -13.65 -1.18
N LEU A 18 3.39 -12.64 -1.92
CA LEU A 18 1.99 -12.21 -1.92
C LEU A 18 1.07 -13.34 -2.40
N GLN A 19 1.40 -13.95 -3.54
CA GLN A 19 0.63 -15.06 -4.11
C GLN A 19 0.58 -16.27 -3.16
N ALA A 20 1.72 -16.66 -2.58
CA ALA A 20 1.80 -17.79 -1.66
C ALA A 20 0.95 -17.59 -0.39
N ARG A 21 0.71 -16.33 0.01
CA ARG A 21 -0.09 -15.97 1.19
C ARG A 21 -1.54 -15.63 0.86
N GLY A 22 -1.93 -15.62 -0.42
CA GLY A 22 -3.23 -15.11 -0.85
C GLY A 22 -3.44 -13.63 -0.49
N ALA A 23 -2.35 -12.88 -0.35
CA ALA A 23 -2.36 -11.45 -0.05
C ALA A 23 -2.20 -10.66 -1.36
N SER A 24 -2.73 -9.43 -1.38
CA SER A 24 -2.60 -8.56 -2.55
C SER A 24 -2.69 -7.09 -2.17
N VAL A 25 -2.18 -6.23 -3.03
CA VAL A 25 -2.26 -4.76 -2.93
C VAL A 25 -2.83 -4.19 -4.23
N TYR A 26 -3.15 -2.89 -4.25
CA TYR A 26 -3.55 -2.24 -5.50
C TYR A 26 -2.35 -1.83 -6.33
N TYR A 27 -1.33 -1.27 -5.67
CA TYR A 27 -0.13 -0.75 -6.32
C TYR A 27 1.14 -1.24 -5.64
N ILE A 28 2.19 -1.43 -6.42
CA ILE A 28 3.54 -1.68 -5.95
C ILE A 28 4.47 -0.66 -6.61
N THR A 29 5.33 -0.01 -5.82
CA THR A 29 6.33 0.93 -6.33
C THR A 29 7.72 0.36 -6.05
N ASP A 30 8.46 0.06 -7.11
CA ASP A 30 9.82 -0.47 -7.01
C ASP A 30 10.82 0.65 -6.65
N LYS A 31 12.06 0.27 -6.35
CA LYS A 31 13.13 1.18 -5.90
C LYS A 31 13.52 2.20 -6.97
N ASP A 32 13.41 1.84 -8.25
CA ASP A 32 13.70 2.73 -9.38
C ASP A 32 12.55 3.70 -9.71
N GLY A 33 11.47 3.70 -8.90
CA GLY A 33 10.28 4.51 -9.14
C GLY A 33 9.30 3.90 -10.15
N THR A 34 9.55 2.68 -10.67
CA THR A 34 8.56 1.98 -11.49
C THR A 34 7.35 1.61 -10.64
N GLN A 35 6.16 2.01 -11.09
CA GLN A 35 4.91 1.68 -10.43
C GLN A 35 4.12 0.64 -11.23
N TYR A 36 3.72 -0.42 -10.53
CA TYR A 36 2.88 -1.50 -11.04
C TYR A 36 1.50 -1.41 -10.43
N GLN A 37 0.46 -1.53 -11.27
CA GLN A 37 -0.90 -1.78 -10.80
C GLN A 37 -1.10 -3.29 -10.70
N TYR A 38 -1.31 -3.79 -9.48
CA TYR A 38 -1.56 -5.20 -9.21
C TYR A 38 -3.07 -5.52 -9.21
N HIS A 39 -3.90 -4.59 -8.72
CA HIS A 39 -5.36 -4.64 -8.82
C HIS A 39 -5.93 -3.28 -9.18
N ASN A 40 -7.11 -3.26 -9.81
CA ASN A 40 -7.81 -2.02 -10.15
C ASN A 40 -8.57 -1.49 -8.92
N ASP A 41 -8.19 -0.32 -8.42
CA ASP A 41 -8.75 0.32 -7.22
C ASP A 41 -10.18 0.85 -7.36
N LEU A 42 -10.76 0.80 -8.57
CA LEU A 42 -12.15 1.17 -8.82
C LEU A 42 -13.12 -0.02 -8.81
N ILE A 43 -12.63 -1.25 -9.05
CA ILE A 43 -13.50 -2.41 -9.26
C ILE A 43 -13.11 -3.65 -8.46
N ASP A 44 -11.86 -3.74 -7.99
CA ASP A 44 -11.34 -4.89 -7.27
C ASP A 44 -11.21 -4.61 -5.76
N GLN A 45 -11.22 -5.68 -4.97
CA GLN A 45 -10.83 -5.64 -3.57
C GLN A 45 -9.48 -6.32 -3.38
N ALA A 46 -8.48 -5.57 -2.89
CA ALA A 46 -7.19 -6.14 -2.51
C ALA A 46 -7.17 -6.64 -1.06
N PHE A 47 -6.35 -7.64 -0.76
CA PHE A 47 -6.25 -8.27 0.56
C PHE A 47 -4.89 -8.00 1.21
N TYR A 48 -4.68 -6.80 1.72
CA TYR A 48 -3.40 -6.40 2.34
C TYR A 48 -3.52 -6.20 3.85
N ALA A 49 -4.59 -5.59 4.35
CA ALA A 49 -4.72 -5.11 5.74
C ALA A 49 -5.13 -6.17 6.77
N GLY A 50 -5.54 -7.37 6.36
CA GLY A 50 -6.00 -8.40 7.30
C GLY A 50 -7.05 -7.89 8.31
N LYS A 51 -6.93 -8.31 9.58
CA LYS A 51 -7.72 -7.76 10.69
C LYS A 51 -7.24 -6.34 11.00
N SER A 52 -8.06 -5.37 10.62
CA SER A 52 -7.71 -3.95 10.60
C SER A 52 -8.89 -3.05 10.92
N SER A 53 -8.60 -1.82 11.33
CA SER A 53 -9.59 -0.76 11.51
C SER A 53 -8.97 0.62 11.32
N TRP A 54 -9.76 1.58 10.84
CA TRP A 54 -9.37 2.99 10.76
C TRP A 54 -10.57 3.89 11.07
N GLN A 55 -10.38 4.88 11.93
CA GLN A 55 -11.43 5.86 12.34
C GLN A 55 -12.79 5.22 12.70
N GLY A 56 -12.77 4.09 13.42
CA GLY A 56 -13.98 3.40 13.87
C GLY A 56 -14.55 2.37 12.88
N GLU A 57 -14.09 2.36 11.63
CA GLU A 57 -14.51 1.40 10.61
C GLU A 57 -13.59 0.17 10.59
N VAL A 58 -14.19 -1.02 10.49
CA VAL A 58 -13.46 -2.31 10.53
C VAL A 58 -13.30 -2.94 9.15
N GLY A 59 -12.15 -3.57 8.93
CA GLY A 59 -11.83 -4.25 7.67
C GLY A 59 -11.40 -3.28 6.59
N VAL A 60 -10.20 -2.71 6.74
CA VAL A 60 -9.65 -1.65 5.86
C VAL A 60 -9.54 -2.09 4.40
N ASN A 61 -9.41 -3.39 4.11
CA ASN A 61 -9.49 -3.91 2.73
C ASN A 61 -10.76 -3.49 1.96
N LYS A 62 -11.85 -3.18 2.67
CA LYS A 62 -13.14 -2.82 2.05
C LYS A 62 -13.21 -1.37 1.55
N PHE A 63 -12.34 -0.50 2.05
CA PHE A 63 -12.45 0.95 1.80
C PHE A 63 -11.10 1.66 1.59
N GLY A 64 -9.98 1.01 1.94
CA GLY A 64 -8.66 1.57 1.78
C GLY A 64 -7.97 1.09 0.51
N ILE A 65 -7.11 1.93 -0.03
CA ILE A 65 -6.18 1.59 -1.13
C ILE A 65 -4.78 1.37 -0.54
N GLY A 66 -4.23 0.18 -0.72
CA GLY A 66 -2.86 -0.18 -0.35
C GLY A 66 -1.85 0.03 -1.49
N ASN A 67 -0.78 0.79 -1.22
CA ASN A 67 0.42 0.87 -2.07
C ASN A 67 1.63 0.33 -1.28
N MET A 68 2.28 -0.68 -1.86
CA MET A 68 3.45 -1.33 -1.30
C MET A 68 4.72 -0.77 -1.92
N LEU A 69 5.66 -0.35 -1.08
CA LEU A 69 7.01 0.02 -1.50
C LEU A 69 7.92 -1.21 -1.43
N ILE A 70 8.66 -1.49 -2.51
CA ILE A 70 9.72 -2.51 -2.47
C ILE A 70 10.86 -2.00 -1.58
N ASN A 71 11.00 -2.59 -0.40
CA ASN A 71 12.00 -2.23 0.59
C ASN A 71 12.24 -3.42 1.55
N ASP A 72 13.48 -3.56 2.02
CA ASP A 72 13.95 -4.66 2.87
C ASP A 72 13.77 -4.41 4.39
N ALA A 73 13.14 -3.29 4.75
CA ALA A 73 12.96 -2.76 6.10
C ALA A 73 14.26 -2.40 6.84
N LYS A 74 15.39 -2.35 6.14
CA LYS A 74 16.71 -2.02 6.70
C LYS A 74 17.32 -0.80 6.03
N SER A 75 17.15 -0.72 4.71
CA SER A 75 17.62 0.35 3.86
C SER A 75 16.61 1.50 3.85
N ASP A 76 17.12 2.72 3.70
CA ASP A 76 16.26 3.87 3.41
C ASP A 76 15.47 3.64 2.11
N PHE A 77 14.31 4.31 2.00
CA PHE A 77 13.54 4.32 0.76
C PHE A 77 14.28 5.12 -0.31
N ALA A 78 14.35 4.58 -1.53
CA ALA A 78 15.01 5.25 -2.64
C ALA A 78 14.29 6.57 -3.00
N GLU A 79 15.05 7.58 -3.43
CA GLU A 79 14.51 8.90 -3.74
C GLU A 79 13.47 8.81 -4.87
N GLU A 80 13.77 8.04 -5.92
CA GLU A 80 12.89 7.82 -7.07
C GLU A 80 11.57 7.16 -6.66
N GLN A 81 11.62 6.23 -5.70
CA GLN A 81 10.45 5.57 -5.13
C GLN A 81 9.56 6.56 -4.36
N ILE A 82 10.16 7.46 -3.56
CA ILE A 82 9.43 8.50 -2.83
C ILE A 82 8.83 9.54 -3.79
N GLU A 83 9.58 9.99 -4.79
CA GLU A 83 9.08 10.90 -5.81
C GLU A 83 7.89 10.31 -6.56
N GLN A 84 7.97 9.03 -6.95
CA GLN A 84 6.85 8.36 -7.60
C GLN A 84 5.64 8.24 -6.67
N LEU A 85 5.86 7.92 -5.39
CA LEU A 85 4.77 7.91 -4.40
C LEU A 85 4.09 9.28 -4.29
N CYS A 86 4.86 10.37 -4.25
CA CYS A 86 4.30 11.72 -4.23
C CYS A 86 3.47 12.05 -5.48
N LYS A 87 3.91 11.62 -6.67
CA LYS A 87 3.14 11.75 -7.92
C LYS A 87 1.84 10.95 -7.85
N PHE A 88 1.93 9.70 -7.39
CA PHE A 88 0.79 8.82 -7.23
C PHE A 88 -0.25 9.36 -6.23
N LEU A 89 0.18 9.91 -5.09
CA LEU A 89 -0.74 10.49 -4.11
C LEU A 89 -1.50 11.70 -4.66
N LYS A 90 -0.89 12.49 -5.55
CA LYS A 90 -1.57 13.58 -6.25
C LYS A 90 -2.65 13.04 -7.19
N ASP A 91 -2.35 11.98 -7.94
CA ASP A 91 -3.32 11.31 -8.82
C ASP A 91 -4.49 10.71 -8.01
N ILE A 92 -4.19 10.00 -6.93
CA ILE A 92 -5.20 9.44 -6.01
C ILE A 92 -6.11 10.54 -5.45
N LYS A 93 -5.59 11.71 -5.09
CA LYS A 93 -6.42 12.81 -4.58
C LYS A 93 -7.36 13.38 -5.64
N VAL A 94 -6.97 13.36 -6.92
CA VAL A 94 -7.86 13.74 -8.03
C VAL A 94 -8.96 12.70 -8.22
N ARG A 95 -8.62 11.41 -8.14
CA ARG A 95 -9.58 10.30 -8.29
C ARG A 95 -10.55 10.16 -7.11
N TYR A 96 -10.07 10.45 -5.89
CA TYR A 96 -10.81 10.34 -4.64
C TYR A 96 -10.78 11.69 -3.90
N PRO A 97 -11.61 12.67 -4.30
CA PRO A 97 -11.55 14.04 -3.78
C PRO A 97 -11.87 14.13 -2.29
N ASP A 98 -12.61 13.18 -1.73
CA ASP A 98 -12.96 13.14 -0.31
C ASP A 98 -11.83 12.60 0.59
N LEU A 99 -10.80 11.98 0.02
CA LEU A 99 -9.66 11.45 0.79
C LEU A 99 -8.82 12.59 1.39
N ASP A 100 -8.81 12.78 2.70
CA ASP A 100 -7.97 13.79 3.34
C ASP A 100 -6.56 13.23 3.58
N LEU A 101 -5.62 13.47 2.66
CA LEU A 101 -4.24 12.98 2.79
C LEU A 101 -3.52 13.41 4.08
N LYS A 102 -4.01 14.43 4.80
CA LYS A 102 -3.44 14.80 6.10
C LYS A 102 -3.79 13.80 7.21
N HIS A 103 -4.96 13.18 7.14
CA HIS A 103 -5.48 12.29 8.19
C HIS A 103 -5.66 10.85 7.70
N ASP A 104 -5.80 10.62 6.40
CA ASP A 104 -6.15 9.33 5.80
C ASP A 104 -4.99 8.73 4.99
N LEU A 105 -3.81 9.36 5.01
CA LEU A 105 -2.56 8.74 4.56
C LEU A 105 -1.85 8.14 5.77
N VAL A 106 -1.88 6.82 5.85
CA VAL A 106 -1.41 6.09 7.04
C VAL A 106 -0.50 4.94 6.66
N GLY A 107 0.38 4.55 7.58
CA GLY A 107 1.16 3.33 7.50
C GLY A 107 0.32 2.10 7.83
N PHE A 108 0.75 0.95 7.29
CA PHE A 108 0.13 -0.35 7.58
C PHE A 108 0.00 -0.67 9.08
N GLY A 109 1.00 -0.29 9.87
CA GLY A 109 1.01 -0.51 11.32
C GLY A 109 -0.03 0.32 12.08
N GLU A 110 -0.55 1.40 11.49
CA GLU A 110 -1.58 2.24 12.12
C GLU A 110 -2.99 1.66 11.96
N VAL A 111 -3.20 0.86 10.91
CA VAL A 111 -4.49 0.24 10.63
C VAL A 111 -4.62 -1.19 11.13
N THR A 112 -3.49 -1.85 11.39
CA THR A 112 -3.46 -3.23 11.87
C THR A 112 -3.25 -3.27 13.37
N SER A 113 -4.10 -4.01 14.08
CA SER A 113 -4.04 -4.11 15.53
C SER A 113 -3.22 -5.34 15.93
N TRP A 114 -2.21 -5.17 16.78
CA TRP A 114 -1.51 -6.28 17.46
C TRP A 114 -2.38 -6.85 18.60
N PHE A 115 -3.52 -7.45 18.28
CA PHE A 115 -4.24 -8.27 19.26
C PHE A 115 -3.78 -9.72 19.08
N TRP A 116 -2.76 -10.09 19.85
CA TRP A 116 -2.40 -11.49 20.15
C TRP A 116 -3.43 -12.09 21.11
#